data_AF-A0A3D3DEU7-F1
#
_entry.id   AF-A0A3D3DEU7-F1
#
_cell.length_a   1.000
_cell.length_b   1.000
_cell.length_c   1.000
_cell.angle_alpha   90.00
_cell.angle_beta   90.00
_cell.angle_gamma   90.00
#
_symmetry.space_group_name_H-M   'P 1'
#
loop_
_entity.id
_entity.type
_entity.pdbx_description
1 polymer ?
#
loop_
_entity_poly.entity_id
_entity_poly.type
_entity_poly.pdbx_seq_one_letter_code
_entity_poly.pdbx_strand_id
1 'polypeptide(L)'
;MKNSTSLTVLAVVTLLLAVAAAQAQQHRAVRLGHPLTRFAPPLERPEQLRALFADEKLKADVAEILRQAGWEGEVEDLRQAAAVAPITELSLPVGTRMPYMSSRKNGEPEALIDVLWDGTEPISAYAFDFTSKGRRYRCITPRPCSNFYTVDLGPALPELALGCSAPGQALVGRRFEVCLTVTNLGTALEPQPTLRLPVPPEAVLAGVTDQGDPADGNIVWKLPALQPGTAKQVCATFVAHQAATAAFAATVEGASGPAVSTRCETLVAGIPAILLETADLEDPIEVGKEVVYEIKVTNQGSAPGTNLKVTCALPESEEFVSGTGPTAVQGQGGTVTMETVPVLAPKAQAVWQVTVKALKPDDARFKVFIRSDQFEKPIQKDEATQLY
;
A
#
# COMPACT_ATOMS: atom_id res chain seq x y z
N MET A 1 50.84 86.86 -33.71
CA MET A 1 51.54 86.56 -34.98
C MET A 1 52.58 85.49 -34.73
N LYS A 2 52.49 84.37 -35.48
CA LYS A 2 53.57 83.44 -35.87
C LYS A 2 54.33 82.71 -34.75
N ASN A 3 54.03 81.42 -34.55
CA ASN A 3 54.72 80.25 -35.13
C ASN A 3 56.03 79.89 -34.42
N SER A 4 56.06 78.73 -33.74
CA SER A 4 57.02 77.68 -34.09
C SER A 4 56.51 76.30 -33.65
N THR A 5 56.29 75.48 -34.67
CA THR A 5 56.14 74.03 -34.68
C THR A 5 57.28 73.29 -33.97
N SER A 6 56.97 72.16 -33.32
CA SER A 6 57.75 70.94 -33.51
C SER A 6 56.92 69.69 -33.19
N LEU A 7 57.05 68.73 -34.11
CA LEU A 7 56.40 67.43 -34.23
C LEU A 7 56.80 66.47 -33.09
N THR A 8 55.88 65.62 -32.63
CA THR A 8 56.25 64.22 -32.33
C THR A 8 55.07 63.27 -32.50
N VAL A 9 55.42 62.08 -32.99
CA VAL A 9 54.63 61.05 -33.65
C VAL A 9 54.18 59.98 -32.64
N LEU A 10 52.94 59.49 -32.81
CA LEU A 10 52.45 58.11 -32.58
C LEU A 10 52.49 57.48 -31.16
N ALA A 11 51.32 57.07 -30.66
CA ALA A 11 51.00 55.66 -30.39
C ALA A 11 49.61 55.54 -29.73
N VAL A 12 48.61 55.13 -30.51
CA VAL A 12 47.35 54.57 -30.00
C VAL A 12 47.64 53.11 -29.65
N VAL A 13 47.70 52.78 -28.36
CA VAL A 13 47.70 51.39 -27.89
C VAL A 13 46.29 51.06 -27.43
N THR A 14 45.58 50.35 -28.29
CA THR A 14 44.32 49.65 -28.00
C THR A 14 44.59 48.53 -27.01
N LEU A 15 44.07 48.67 -25.78
CA LEU A 15 44.07 47.62 -24.78
C LEU A 15 42.95 46.61 -25.09
N LEU A 16 43.23 45.68 -26.02
CA LEU A 16 42.47 44.45 -26.19
C LEU A 16 42.81 43.52 -25.00
N LEU A 17 42.00 43.55 -23.95
CA LEU A 17 41.98 42.53 -22.92
C LEU A 17 41.48 41.21 -23.54
N ALA A 18 42.42 40.39 -23.98
CA ALA A 18 42.17 39.00 -24.33
C ALA A 18 41.77 38.23 -23.07
N VAL A 19 40.49 37.88 -22.95
CA VAL A 19 40.05 36.77 -22.11
C VAL A 19 40.54 35.50 -22.80
N ALA A 20 41.75 35.06 -22.46
CA ALA A 20 42.19 33.71 -22.79
C ALA A 20 41.33 32.73 -21.99
N ALA A 21 40.30 32.18 -22.62
CA ALA A 21 39.68 30.96 -22.14
C ALA A 21 40.77 29.89 -22.15
N ALA A 22 41.23 29.48 -20.97
CA ALA A 22 42.03 28.27 -20.82
C ALA A 22 41.12 27.10 -21.22
N GLN A 23 41.15 26.70 -22.49
CA GLN A 23 40.62 25.42 -22.90
C GLN A 23 41.51 24.36 -22.24
N ALA A 24 40.99 23.71 -21.19
CA ALA A 24 41.59 22.48 -20.69
C ALA A 24 41.69 21.52 -21.89
N GLN A 25 42.92 21.17 -22.27
CA GLN A 25 43.18 20.36 -23.44
C GLN A 25 42.67 18.95 -23.16
N GLN A 26 41.58 18.56 -23.84
CA GLN A 26 40.99 17.22 -23.80
C GLN A 26 42.06 16.12 -23.92
N HIS A 27 42.08 15.15 -23.00
CA HIS A 27 43.03 14.04 -23.05
C HIS A 27 42.51 12.93 -23.96
N ARG A 28 43.27 12.57 -25.00
CA ARG A 28 42.91 11.47 -25.92
C ARG A 28 43.65 10.20 -25.57
N ALA A 29 42.92 9.20 -25.08
CA ALA A 29 43.45 7.86 -24.83
C ALA A 29 43.26 7.00 -26.08
N VAL A 30 44.37 6.62 -26.74
CA VAL A 30 44.38 5.75 -27.94
C VAL A 30 44.75 4.30 -27.63
N ARG A 31 45.35 4.05 -26.45
CA ARG A 31 45.76 2.72 -25.99
C ARG A 31 45.67 2.64 -24.46
N LEU A 32 45.24 1.50 -23.94
CA LEU A 32 45.19 1.22 -22.51
C LEU A 32 46.14 0.08 -22.10
N GLY A 33 46.45 0.03 -20.80
CA GLY A 33 47.16 -1.08 -20.16
C GLY A 33 48.68 -0.94 -20.11
N HIS A 34 49.24 0.23 -20.48
CA HIS A 34 50.68 0.44 -20.37
C HIS A 34 51.12 0.37 -18.88
N PRO A 35 52.15 -0.44 -18.52
CA PRO A 35 52.52 -0.64 -17.12
C PRO A 35 52.88 0.63 -16.35
N LEU A 36 53.37 1.66 -17.03
CA LEU A 36 53.72 2.95 -16.41
C LEU A 36 52.52 3.86 -16.11
N THR A 37 51.37 3.64 -16.75
CA THR A 37 50.19 4.52 -16.63
C THR A 37 48.96 3.81 -16.08
N ARG A 38 48.99 2.48 -15.98
CA ARG A 38 47.93 1.69 -15.36
C ARG A 38 47.92 1.91 -13.84
N PHE A 39 46.74 1.99 -13.26
CA PHE A 39 46.55 2.20 -11.84
C PHE A 39 46.89 0.93 -11.05
N ALA A 40 46.50 -0.24 -11.58
CA ALA A 40 46.73 -1.58 -11.02
C ALA A 40 46.84 -2.65 -12.13
N PRO A 41 47.18 -3.92 -11.82
CA PRO A 41 47.15 -5.01 -12.81
C PRO A 41 45.76 -5.20 -13.44
N PRO A 42 45.67 -5.67 -14.70
CA PRO A 42 44.40 -5.83 -15.42
C PRO A 42 43.37 -6.70 -14.68
N LEU A 43 42.09 -6.41 -14.91
CA LEU A 43 40.97 -7.12 -14.29
C LEU A 43 40.43 -8.22 -15.21
N GLU A 44 40.53 -9.46 -14.77
CA GLU A 44 39.95 -10.64 -15.41
C GLU A 44 38.62 -11.02 -14.77
N ARG A 45 38.44 -10.77 -13.47
CA ARG A 45 37.24 -11.13 -12.71
C ARG A 45 36.77 -10.00 -11.78
N PRO A 46 35.45 -9.90 -11.47
CA PRO A 46 34.90 -8.87 -10.59
C PRO A 46 35.58 -8.81 -9.20
N GLU A 47 36.03 -9.94 -8.64
CA GLU A 47 36.67 -9.96 -7.32
C GLU A 47 37.98 -9.15 -7.29
N GLN A 48 38.67 -9.03 -8.42
CA GLN A 48 39.88 -8.20 -8.52
C GLN A 48 39.56 -6.71 -8.43
N LEU A 49 38.39 -6.28 -8.91
CA LEU A 49 37.92 -4.92 -8.71
C LEU A 49 37.65 -4.65 -7.22
N ARG A 50 37.02 -5.60 -6.53
CA ARG A 50 36.79 -5.50 -5.08
C ARG A 50 38.11 -5.42 -4.33
N ALA A 51 39.07 -6.27 -4.67
CA ALA A 51 40.41 -6.28 -4.07
C ALA A 51 41.16 -4.96 -4.29
N LEU A 52 41.05 -4.37 -5.49
CA LEU A 52 41.65 -3.07 -5.81
C LEU A 52 41.16 -1.98 -4.84
N PHE A 53 39.85 -1.88 -4.64
CA PHE A 53 39.28 -0.87 -3.74
C PHE A 53 39.39 -1.24 -2.26
N ALA A 54 39.61 -2.51 -1.92
CA ALA A 54 39.88 -2.94 -0.54
C ALA A 54 41.36 -2.77 -0.15
N ASP A 55 42.29 -2.66 -1.09
CA ASP A 55 43.72 -2.53 -0.80
C ASP A 55 43.99 -1.24 0.00
N GLU A 56 44.51 -1.39 1.21
CA GLU A 56 44.87 -0.27 2.09
C GLU A 56 46.06 0.53 1.53
N LYS A 57 46.94 -0.10 0.75
CA LYS A 57 48.07 0.60 0.11
C LYS A 57 47.61 1.56 -0.98
N LEU A 58 46.48 1.26 -1.64
CA LEU A 58 45.91 2.09 -2.69
C LEU A 58 44.92 3.13 -2.15
N LYS A 59 44.56 3.09 -0.86
CA LYS A 59 43.56 3.99 -0.27
C LYS A 59 43.91 5.47 -0.47
N ALA A 60 45.16 5.85 -0.19
CA ALA A 60 45.64 7.22 -0.36
C ALA A 60 45.67 7.64 -1.84
N ASP A 61 46.11 6.75 -2.74
CA ASP A 61 46.15 7.01 -4.17
C ASP A 61 44.74 7.23 -4.74
N VAL A 62 43.77 6.40 -4.33
CA VAL A 62 42.36 6.55 -4.73
C VAL A 62 41.80 7.89 -4.25
N ALA A 63 42.05 8.25 -2.98
CA ALA A 63 41.60 9.51 -2.41
C ALA A 63 42.20 10.72 -3.15
N GLU A 64 43.49 10.68 -3.49
CA GLU A 64 44.17 11.75 -4.21
C GLU A 64 43.61 11.92 -5.64
N ILE A 65 43.32 10.82 -6.34
CA ILE A 65 42.70 10.88 -7.68
C ILE A 65 41.30 11.48 -7.62
N LEU A 66 40.49 11.05 -6.66
CA LEU A 66 39.14 11.60 -6.47
C LEU A 66 39.18 13.10 -6.11
N ARG A 67 40.16 13.51 -5.30
CA ARG A 67 40.41 14.92 -4.97
C ARG A 67 40.81 15.75 -6.21
N GLN A 68 41.75 15.25 -7.01
CA GLN A 68 42.18 15.91 -8.26
C GLN A 68 41.03 16.02 -9.28
N ALA A 69 40.16 15.00 -9.31
CA ALA A 69 38.97 14.98 -10.17
C ALA A 69 37.83 15.91 -9.71
N GLY A 70 37.94 16.52 -8.53
CA GLY A 70 36.88 17.35 -7.95
C GLY A 70 35.64 16.55 -7.55
N TRP A 71 35.80 15.25 -7.23
CA TRP A 71 34.68 14.42 -6.78
C TRP A 71 34.24 14.81 -5.37
N GLU A 72 32.94 14.99 -5.17
CA GLU A 72 32.38 15.57 -3.93
C GLU A 72 32.02 14.53 -2.85
N GLY A 73 32.03 13.23 -3.18
CA GLY A 73 31.66 12.15 -2.25
C GLY A 73 32.68 11.86 -1.15
N GLU A 74 32.43 10.79 -0.40
CA GLU A 74 33.33 10.23 0.61
C GLU A 74 34.01 8.96 0.10
N VAL A 75 35.34 8.89 0.21
CA VAL A 75 36.13 7.75 -0.29
C VAL A 75 35.72 6.44 0.38
N GLU A 76 35.31 6.50 1.64
CA GLU A 76 34.88 5.32 2.37
C GLU A 76 33.57 4.74 1.82
N ASP A 77 32.63 5.57 1.36
CA ASP A 77 31.38 5.11 0.73
C ASP A 77 31.68 4.29 -0.54
N LEU A 78 32.63 4.78 -1.37
CA LEU A 78 33.10 4.06 -2.56
C LEU A 78 33.71 2.70 -2.18
N ARG A 79 34.60 2.67 -1.16
CA ARG A 79 35.28 1.45 -0.72
C ARG A 79 34.29 0.42 -0.17
N GLN A 80 33.38 0.84 0.69
CA GLN A 80 32.35 -0.02 1.25
C GLN A 80 31.42 -0.57 0.16
N ALA A 81 30.99 0.28 -0.78
CA ALA A 81 30.19 -0.16 -1.90
C ALA A 81 30.94 -1.15 -2.80
N ALA A 82 32.23 -0.92 -3.09
CA ALA A 82 33.04 -1.84 -3.87
C ALA A 82 33.13 -3.24 -3.24
N ALA A 83 32.95 -3.37 -1.93
CA ALA A 83 32.97 -4.67 -1.25
C ALA A 83 31.69 -5.50 -1.47
N VAL A 84 30.52 -4.86 -1.62
CA VAL A 84 29.21 -5.56 -1.61
C VAL A 84 28.31 -5.30 -2.81
N ALA A 85 28.46 -4.17 -3.49
CA ALA A 85 27.59 -3.78 -4.61
C ALA A 85 27.69 -4.80 -5.77
N PRO A 86 26.59 -5.11 -6.47
CA PRO A 86 26.64 -5.90 -7.69
C PRO A 86 27.55 -5.25 -8.73
N ILE A 87 28.46 -6.05 -9.29
CA ILE A 87 29.37 -5.60 -10.36
C ILE A 87 28.77 -6.01 -11.69
N THR A 88 28.66 -5.07 -12.61
CA THR A 88 28.20 -5.26 -13.98
C THR A 88 29.35 -5.15 -14.97
N GLU A 89 29.27 -5.87 -16.09
CA GLU A 89 30.19 -5.72 -17.21
C GLU A 89 29.65 -4.70 -18.21
N LEU A 90 30.52 -3.80 -18.65
CA LEU A 90 30.22 -2.78 -19.64
C LEU A 90 31.17 -2.92 -20.84
N SER A 91 30.69 -2.47 -21.99
CA SER A 91 31.51 -2.23 -23.18
C SER A 91 31.48 -0.73 -23.47
N LEU A 92 32.62 -0.07 -23.32
CA LEU A 92 32.77 1.38 -23.55
C LEU A 92 33.10 1.59 -25.03
N PRO A 93 32.19 2.11 -25.86
CA PRO A 93 32.42 2.30 -27.29
C PRO A 93 33.52 3.34 -27.56
N VAL A 94 34.16 3.25 -28.72
CA VAL A 94 35.03 4.32 -29.24
C VAL A 94 34.24 5.62 -29.27
N GLY A 95 34.86 6.71 -28.82
CA GLY A 95 34.23 8.01 -28.63
C GLY A 95 33.63 8.25 -27.24
N THR A 96 33.70 7.27 -26.33
CA THR A 96 33.27 7.47 -24.93
C THR A 96 34.03 8.64 -24.31
N ARG A 97 33.30 9.62 -23.78
CA ARG A 97 33.85 10.72 -22.98
C ARG A 97 33.72 10.40 -21.50
N MET A 98 34.80 10.64 -20.76
CA MET A 98 34.91 10.34 -19.35
C MET A 98 35.27 11.65 -18.64
N PRO A 99 34.58 12.00 -17.53
CA PRO A 99 34.82 13.26 -16.83
C PRO A 99 36.28 13.36 -16.35
N TYR A 100 36.82 12.21 -15.93
CA TYR A 100 38.23 12.02 -15.68
C TYR A 100 38.59 10.53 -15.86
N MET A 101 39.87 10.19 -15.73
CA MET A 101 40.35 8.82 -15.62
C MET A 101 41.54 8.78 -14.66
N SER A 102 41.53 7.82 -13.72
CA SER A 102 42.68 7.56 -12.86
C SER A 102 43.89 7.12 -13.70
N SER A 103 45.09 7.49 -13.32
CA SER A 103 46.32 7.14 -14.04
C SER A 103 47.52 7.18 -13.09
N ARG A 104 48.69 6.82 -13.60
CA ARG A 104 49.98 7.05 -12.94
C ARG A 104 50.91 7.86 -13.82
N LYS A 105 51.66 8.77 -13.19
CA LYS A 105 52.74 9.52 -13.83
C LYS A 105 53.94 9.50 -12.91
N ASN A 106 55.04 8.92 -13.38
CA ASN A 106 56.27 8.72 -12.59
C ASN A 106 56.01 7.98 -11.26
N GLY A 107 55.03 7.07 -11.24
CA GLY A 107 54.64 6.30 -10.06
C GLY A 107 53.58 6.97 -9.17
N GLU A 108 53.38 8.28 -9.30
CA GLU A 108 52.40 9.05 -8.53
C GLU A 108 50.99 8.99 -9.15
N PRO A 109 49.92 9.04 -8.32
CA PRO A 109 48.55 9.09 -8.79
C PRO A 109 48.22 10.41 -9.52
N GLU A 110 47.66 10.30 -10.73
CA GLU A 110 47.25 11.45 -11.56
C GLU A 110 45.82 11.23 -12.07
N ALA A 111 44.94 12.23 -11.92
CA ALA A 111 43.62 12.26 -12.55
C ALA A 111 43.71 13.01 -13.89
N LEU A 112 43.50 12.30 -14.99
CA LEU A 112 43.40 12.89 -16.32
C LEU A 112 41.96 13.43 -16.50
N ILE A 113 41.78 14.72 -16.75
CA ILE A 113 40.46 15.37 -16.85
C ILE A 113 39.98 15.44 -18.32
N ASP A 114 38.67 15.28 -18.56
CA ASP A 114 38.02 15.27 -19.89
C ASP A 114 38.72 14.30 -20.85
N VAL A 115 38.59 13.01 -20.58
CA VAL A 115 39.23 11.94 -21.34
C VAL A 115 38.29 11.45 -22.44
N LEU A 116 38.80 11.41 -23.67
CA LEU A 116 38.15 10.77 -24.81
C LEU A 116 38.80 9.42 -25.09
N TRP A 117 38.01 8.37 -25.15
CA TRP A 117 38.46 7.10 -25.72
C TRP A 117 38.51 7.21 -27.25
N ASP A 118 39.72 7.25 -27.80
CA ASP A 118 40.02 7.40 -29.24
C ASP A 118 40.81 6.19 -29.76
N GLY A 119 40.52 5.00 -29.21
CA GLY A 119 41.08 3.73 -29.67
C GLY A 119 40.32 3.16 -30.86
N THR A 120 40.71 1.96 -31.30
CA THR A 120 40.13 1.29 -32.48
C THR A 120 38.98 0.34 -32.16
N GLU A 121 38.82 -0.06 -30.89
CA GLU A 121 37.81 -1.04 -30.45
C GLU A 121 37.18 -0.61 -29.11
N PRO A 122 35.95 -1.08 -28.78
CA PRO A 122 35.36 -0.87 -27.46
C PRO A 122 36.21 -1.47 -26.33
N ILE A 123 36.14 -0.86 -25.14
CA ILE A 123 36.85 -1.34 -23.95
C ILE A 123 35.90 -2.10 -23.04
N SER A 124 36.26 -3.32 -22.64
CA SER A 124 35.55 -4.00 -21.55
C SER A 124 35.88 -3.37 -20.19
N ALA A 125 34.86 -3.07 -19.40
CA ALA A 125 34.96 -2.44 -18.10
C ALA A 125 34.06 -3.15 -17.08
N TYR A 126 34.43 -3.06 -15.81
CA TYR A 126 33.52 -3.36 -14.71
C TYR A 126 32.92 -2.08 -14.16
N ALA A 127 31.70 -2.15 -13.65
CA ALA A 127 31.06 -1.03 -12.98
C ALA A 127 30.20 -1.45 -11.80
N PHE A 128 30.10 -0.58 -10.80
CA PHE A 128 29.14 -0.70 -9.71
C PHE A 128 28.59 0.68 -9.34
N ASP A 129 27.34 0.68 -8.88
CA ASP A 129 26.64 1.88 -8.44
C ASP A 129 26.70 1.99 -6.92
N PHE A 130 26.76 3.21 -6.42
CA PHE A 130 26.77 3.51 -4.99
C PHE A 130 26.20 4.89 -4.71
N THR A 131 25.91 5.17 -3.45
CA THR A 131 25.44 6.48 -2.99
C THR A 131 26.48 7.07 -2.06
N SER A 132 26.78 8.36 -2.23
CA SER A 132 27.63 9.12 -1.32
C SER A 132 27.11 10.55 -1.19
N LYS A 133 27.05 11.07 0.04
CA LYS A 133 26.52 12.42 0.35
C LYS A 133 25.19 12.78 -0.35
N GLY A 134 24.25 11.83 -0.39
CA GLY A 134 22.94 12.05 -1.01
C GLY A 134 22.96 12.12 -2.54
N ARG A 135 24.04 11.69 -3.20
CA ARG A 135 24.15 11.58 -4.65
C ARG A 135 24.48 10.15 -5.06
N ARG A 136 23.99 9.73 -6.21
CA ARG A 136 24.29 8.44 -6.81
C ARG A 136 25.50 8.57 -7.72
N TYR A 137 26.40 7.60 -7.63
CA TYR A 137 27.57 7.52 -8.47
C TYR A 137 27.68 6.14 -9.10
N ARG A 138 28.27 6.07 -10.29
CA ARG A 138 28.75 4.83 -10.89
C ARG A 138 30.26 4.88 -10.98
N CYS A 139 30.94 3.95 -10.31
CA CYS A 139 32.37 3.73 -10.54
C CYS A 139 32.53 2.81 -11.75
N ILE A 140 33.35 3.20 -12.72
CA ILE A 140 33.64 2.43 -13.93
C ILE A 140 35.15 2.22 -14.01
N THR A 141 35.55 0.97 -14.25
CA THR A 141 36.95 0.56 -14.25
C THR A 141 37.26 -0.28 -15.50
N PRO A 142 37.83 0.30 -16.56
CA PRO A 142 38.37 -0.43 -17.70
C PRO A 142 39.29 -1.58 -17.30
N ARG A 143 38.96 -2.79 -17.75
CA ARG A 143 39.70 -4.02 -17.41
C ARG A 143 41.18 -4.00 -17.82
N PRO A 144 41.58 -3.46 -18.98
CA PRO A 144 42.99 -3.55 -19.41
C PRO A 144 43.98 -2.74 -18.58
N CYS A 145 43.54 -1.67 -17.91
CA CYS A 145 44.42 -0.78 -17.13
C CYS A 145 44.04 -0.67 -15.65
N SER A 146 42.86 -1.12 -15.27
CA SER A 146 42.34 -0.98 -13.90
C SER A 146 42.30 0.47 -13.42
N ASN A 147 42.36 1.41 -14.35
CA ASN A 147 42.09 2.80 -14.10
C ASN A 147 40.59 2.93 -13.83
N PHE A 148 40.18 3.92 -13.04
CA PHE A 148 38.80 4.11 -12.65
C PHE A 148 38.37 5.56 -12.82
N TYR A 149 37.06 5.74 -12.96
CA TYR A 149 36.41 7.04 -12.89
C TYR A 149 35.00 6.89 -12.34
N THR A 150 34.47 7.97 -11.78
CA THR A 150 33.09 8.01 -11.31
C THR A 150 32.24 8.91 -12.19
N VAL A 151 31.00 8.50 -12.43
CA VAL A 151 29.97 9.32 -13.07
C VAL A 151 28.91 9.64 -12.04
N ASP A 152 28.52 10.91 -11.96
CA ASP A 152 27.39 11.37 -11.16
C ASP A 152 26.08 11.02 -11.88
N LEU A 153 25.23 10.25 -11.21
CA LEU A 153 23.94 9.79 -11.73
C LEU A 153 22.76 10.65 -11.22
N GLY A 154 23.04 11.70 -10.47
CA GLY A 154 22.04 12.60 -9.87
C GLY A 154 21.82 12.38 -8.37
N PRO A 155 20.83 13.08 -7.79
CA PRO A 155 20.52 12.94 -6.36
C PRO A 155 19.99 11.55 -6.04
N ALA A 156 20.37 11.03 -4.88
CA ALA A 156 19.74 9.86 -4.27
C ALA A 156 18.54 10.35 -3.45
N LEU A 157 17.35 9.91 -3.81
CA LEU A 157 16.10 10.31 -3.15
C LEU A 157 15.32 9.08 -2.68
N PRO A 158 14.68 9.12 -1.50
CA PRO A 158 13.67 8.14 -1.15
C PRO A 158 12.44 8.34 -2.03
N GLU A 159 11.73 7.25 -2.32
CA GLU A 159 10.47 7.30 -3.06
C GLU A 159 9.55 6.27 -2.41
N LEU A 160 8.49 6.75 -1.75
CA LEU A 160 7.57 5.87 -1.03
C LEU A 160 6.44 5.39 -1.94
N ALA A 161 6.06 4.14 -1.76
CA ALA A 161 4.83 3.57 -2.27
C ALA A 161 4.01 3.01 -1.11
N LEU A 162 2.68 3.10 -1.21
CA LEU A 162 1.76 2.67 -0.16
C LEU A 162 0.68 1.74 -0.72
N GLY A 163 0.67 0.50 -0.25
CA GLY A 163 -0.35 -0.51 -0.56
C GLY A 163 -1.38 -0.65 0.57
N CYS A 164 -2.63 -0.96 0.21
CA CYS A 164 -3.75 -1.22 1.12
C CYS A 164 -4.35 -2.58 0.81
N SER A 165 -4.51 -3.43 1.82
CA SER A 165 -5.18 -4.72 1.71
C SER A 165 -6.27 -4.82 2.78
N ALA A 166 -7.48 -5.15 2.34
CA ALA A 166 -8.63 -5.39 3.19
C ALA A 166 -9.45 -6.53 2.59
N PRO A 167 -10.21 -7.30 3.40
CA PRO A 167 -11.11 -8.31 2.86
C PRO A 167 -12.22 -7.63 2.06
N GLY A 168 -12.60 -8.24 0.92
CA GLY A 168 -13.70 -7.70 0.10
C GLY A 168 -15.04 -7.71 0.82
N GLN A 169 -15.24 -8.62 1.79
CA GLN A 169 -16.45 -8.71 2.59
C GLN A 169 -16.15 -9.09 4.05
N ALA A 170 -16.93 -8.53 4.97
CA ALA A 170 -17.02 -8.91 6.38
C ALA A 170 -18.48 -8.97 6.82
N LEU A 171 -18.74 -9.53 8.00
CA LEU A 171 -20.09 -9.56 8.58
C LEU A 171 -20.21 -8.59 9.75
N VAL A 172 -21.39 -7.99 9.92
CA VAL A 172 -21.71 -7.15 11.08
C VAL A 172 -21.34 -7.86 12.38
N GLY A 173 -20.62 -7.17 13.26
CA GLY A 173 -20.16 -7.65 14.56
C GLY A 173 -18.95 -8.58 14.51
N ARG A 174 -18.42 -8.91 13.33
CA ARG A 174 -17.20 -9.70 13.18
C ARG A 174 -15.98 -8.80 13.00
N ARG A 175 -14.85 -9.27 13.53
CA ARG A 175 -13.56 -8.62 13.34
C ARG A 175 -13.07 -8.85 11.91
N PHE A 176 -12.48 -7.83 11.32
CA PHE A 176 -11.76 -7.92 10.06
C PHE A 176 -10.50 -7.06 10.12
N GLU A 177 -9.50 -7.39 9.31
CA GLU A 177 -8.18 -6.75 9.35
C GLU A 177 -7.92 -5.94 8.08
N VAL A 178 -7.30 -4.77 8.24
CA VAL A 178 -6.80 -3.93 7.17
C VAL A 178 -5.30 -3.77 7.35
N CYS A 179 -4.53 -4.11 6.34
CA CYS A 179 -3.08 -4.01 6.35
C CYS A 179 -2.57 -2.99 5.34
N LEU A 180 -1.57 -2.22 5.77
CA LEU A 180 -0.91 -1.18 5.00
C LEU A 180 0.56 -1.53 4.83
N THR A 181 1.06 -1.46 3.59
CA THR A 181 2.46 -1.76 3.27
C THR A 181 3.14 -0.53 2.70
N VAL A 182 4.14 -0.01 3.40
CA VAL A 182 4.99 1.09 2.94
C VAL A 182 6.27 0.51 2.35
N THR A 183 6.58 0.85 1.10
CA THR A 183 7.78 0.40 0.40
C THR A 183 8.62 1.60 -0.03
N ASN A 184 9.94 1.55 0.18
CA ASN A 184 10.85 2.54 -0.41
C ASN A 184 11.34 2.02 -1.77
N LEU A 185 10.78 2.56 -2.85
CA LEU A 185 11.19 2.30 -4.24
C LEU A 185 12.35 3.19 -4.71
N GLY A 186 12.74 4.16 -3.88
CA GLY A 186 13.79 5.12 -4.17
C GLY A 186 15.19 4.52 -4.06
N THR A 187 16.16 5.44 -4.04
CA THR A 187 17.60 5.11 -4.07
C THR A 187 18.38 5.66 -2.87
N ALA A 188 17.68 6.35 -1.97
CA ALA A 188 18.19 6.75 -0.67
C ALA A 188 17.35 6.16 0.47
N LEU A 189 17.95 6.14 1.66
CA LEU A 189 17.28 5.77 2.90
C LEU A 189 16.11 6.72 3.20
N GLU A 190 14.94 6.17 3.53
CA GLU A 190 13.88 6.91 4.20
C GLU A 190 14.06 6.70 5.72
N PRO A 191 14.43 7.74 6.50
CA PRO A 191 14.82 7.56 7.90
C PRO A 191 13.67 7.25 8.86
N GLN A 192 12.47 7.83 8.67
CA GLN A 192 11.34 7.63 9.57
C GLN A 192 10.02 8.04 8.91
N PRO A 193 9.42 7.17 8.07
CA PRO A 193 8.15 7.47 7.46
C PRO A 193 7.03 7.47 8.51
N THR A 194 6.14 8.44 8.45
CA THR A 194 4.94 8.53 9.30
C THR A 194 3.72 8.13 8.49
N LEU A 195 3.11 7.00 8.85
CA LEU A 195 1.89 6.49 8.24
C LEU A 195 0.68 6.89 9.08
N ARG A 196 -0.38 7.38 8.43
CA ARG A 196 -1.64 7.77 9.04
C ARG A 196 -2.80 7.02 8.37
N LEU A 197 -3.67 6.42 9.18
CA LEU A 197 -4.93 5.83 8.74
C LEU A 197 -6.09 6.46 9.53
N PRO A 198 -6.93 7.30 8.90
CA PRO A 198 -8.21 7.70 9.47
C PRO A 198 -9.10 6.48 9.70
N VAL A 199 -9.73 6.42 10.86
CA VAL A 199 -10.73 5.39 11.18
C VAL A 199 -12.07 5.82 10.57
N PRO A 200 -12.65 5.04 9.63
CA PRO A 200 -13.92 5.41 9.03
C PRO A 200 -15.07 5.28 10.05
N PRO A 201 -16.13 6.11 9.96
CA PRO A 201 -17.23 6.10 10.93
C PRO A 201 -18.02 4.79 10.96
N GLU A 202 -17.97 4.00 9.89
CA GLU A 202 -18.61 2.68 9.78
C GLU A 202 -17.92 1.60 10.62
N ALA A 203 -16.70 1.85 11.09
CA ALA A 203 -15.86 0.87 11.77
C ALA A 203 -15.32 1.38 13.12
N VAL A 204 -15.18 0.46 14.06
CA VAL A 204 -14.59 0.69 15.38
C VAL A 204 -13.26 -0.03 15.44
N LEU A 205 -12.21 0.68 15.84
CA LEU A 205 -10.88 0.11 16.03
C LEU A 205 -10.87 -0.89 17.19
N ALA A 206 -10.39 -2.10 16.94
CA ALA A 206 -10.31 -3.18 17.92
C ALA A 206 -8.86 -3.57 18.27
N GLY A 207 -7.88 -3.22 17.44
CA GLY A 207 -6.48 -3.53 17.69
C GLY A 207 -5.57 -3.01 16.58
N VAL A 208 -4.27 -2.91 16.87
CA VAL A 208 -3.24 -2.39 15.97
C VAL A 208 -1.95 -3.19 16.17
N THR A 209 -1.18 -3.38 15.09
CA THR A 209 0.18 -3.92 15.18
C THR A 209 1.21 -2.79 15.31
N ASP A 210 2.45 -3.16 15.64
CA ASP A 210 3.63 -2.28 15.57
C ASP A 210 3.48 -0.95 16.33
N GLN A 211 2.77 -0.99 17.45
CA GLN A 211 2.56 0.17 18.34
C GLN A 211 1.93 1.37 17.61
N GLY A 212 1.01 1.12 16.68
CA GLY A 212 0.18 2.19 16.10
C GLY A 212 -0.53 2.97 17.20
N ASP A 213 -0.44 4.28 17.16
CA ASP A 213 -1.00 5.17 18.18
C ASP A 213 -2.38 5.69 17.73
N PRO A 214 -3.49 5.25 18.35
CA PRO A 214 -4.81 5.75 18.05
C PRO A 214 -5.05 7.12 18.72
N ALA A 215 -5.09 8.18 17.92
CA ALA A 215 -5.34 9.54 18.39
C ALA A 215 -6.20 10.33 17.37
N ASP A 216 -7.14 11.14 17.86
CA ASP A 216 -7.94 12.07 17.05
C ASP A 216 -8.63 11.43 15.82
N GLY A 217 -9.22 10.24 15.98
CA GLY A 217 -9.89 9.51 14.89
C GLY A 217 -8.95 8.94 13.84
N ASN A 218 -7.64 8.91 14.11
CA ASN A 218 -6.61 8.35 13.26
C ASN A 218 -5.82 7.27 14.01
N ILE A 219 -5.12 6.45 13.25
CA ILE A 219 -4.06 5.56 13.74
C ILE A 219 -2.76 6.03 13.10
N VAL A 220 -1.76 6.34 13.92
CA VAL A 220 -0.47 6.86 13.47
C VAL A 220 0.63 5.85 13.77
N TRP A 221 1.40 5.47 12.75
CA TRP A 221 2.61 4.67 12.91
C TRP A 221 3.83 5.50 12.53
N LYS A 222 4.81 5.56 13.44
CA LYS A 222 6.18 6.00 13.13
C LYS A 222 6.99 4.77 12.77
N LEU A 223 7.22 4.58 11.48
CA LEU A 223 7.88 3.38 10.98
C LEU A 223 9.41 3.48 11.16
N PRO A 224 10.12 2.35 11.27
CA PRO A 224 11.58 2.35 11.23
C PRO A 224 12.09 2.81 9.87
N ALA A 225 13.39 3.10 9.80
CA ALA A 225 14.04 3.49 8.56
C ALA A 225 13.91 2.40 7.48
N LEU A 226 13.59 2.80 6.25
CA LEU A 226 13.43 1.92 5.10
C LEU A 226 14.59 2.14 4.12
N GLN A 227 15.43 1.12 3.98
CA GLN A 227 16.46 1.06 2.94
C GLN A 227 15.80 0.97 1.55
N PRO A 228 16.49 1.40 0.48
CA PRO A 228 16.05 1.17 -0.90
C PRO A 228 15.60 -0.28 -1.15
N GLY A 229 14.44 -0.46 -1.75
CA GLY A 229 13.85 -1.77 -2.07
C GLY A 229 13.22 -2.52 -0.89
N THR A 230 13.26 -1.97 0.33
CA THR A 230 12.65 -2.61 1.51
C THR A 230 11.24 -2.11 1.78
N ALA A 231 10.45 -2.92 2.48
CA ALA A 231 9.08 -2.62 2.85
C ALA A 231 8.79 -2.92 4.31
N LYS A 232 7.81 -2.22 4.88
CA LYS A 232 7.25 -2.48 6.21
C LYS A 232 5.73 -2.55 6.10
N GLN A 233 5.17 -3.62 6.65
CA GLN A 233 3.73 -3.81 6.78
C GLN A 233 3.29 -3.57 8.24
N VAL A 234 2.13 -2.95 8.41
CA VAL A 234 1.40 -2.81 9.68
C VAL A 234 -0.08 -3.08 9.44
N CYS A 235 -0.81 -3.52 10.46
CA CYS A 235 -2.23 -3.84 10.34
C CYS A 235 -3.06 -3.24 11.47
N ALA A 236 -4.34 -2.99 11.20
CA ALA A 236 -5.34 -2.60 12.17
C ALA A 236 -6.57 -3.51 12.04
N THR A 237 -7.08 -3.96 13.19
CA THR A 237 -8.28 -4.78 13.28
C THR A 237 -9.48 -3.91 13.59
N PHE A 238 -10.57 -4.10 12.85
CA PHE A 238 -11.81 -3.33 12.98
C PHE A 238 -13.01 -4.23 13.26
N VAL A 239 -14.06 -3.65 13.83
CA VAL A 239 -15.41 -4.23 13.94
C VAL A 239 -16.42 -3.20 13.45
N ALA A 240 -17.35 -3.61 12.60
CA ALA A 240 -18.46 -2.77 12.17
C ALA A 240 -19.78 -3.25 12.77
N HIS A 241 -20.61 -2.34 13.26
CA HIS A 241 -21.87 -2.66 13.96
C HIS A 241 -23.12 -2.54 13.09
N GLN A 242 -22.97 -2.02 11.88
CA GLN A 242 -24.05 -1.87 10.91
C GLN A 242 -23.56 -2.29 9.52
N ALA A 243 -24.50 -2.67 8.66
CA ALA A 243 -24.18 -3.00 7.28
C ALA A 243 -23.83 -1.71 6.51
N ALA A 244 -22.64 -1.66 5.93
CA ALA A 244 -22.11 -0.50 5.22
C ALA A 244 -20.85 -0.88 4.42
N THR A 245 -20.36 0.02 3.58
CA THR A 245 -19.02 -0.10 2.98
C THR A 245 -18.04 0.73 3.80
N ALA A 246 -17.09 0.07 4.48
CA ALA A 246 -16.03 0.76 5.22
C ALA A 246 -14.86 1.04 4.27
N ALA A 247 -14.53 2.32 4.09
CA ALA A 247 -13.44 2.76 3.22
C ALA A 247 -12.22 3.23 4.04
N PHE A 248 -11.05 2.68 3.72
CA PHE A 248 -9.80 2.97 4.41
C PHE A 248 -8.88 3.74 3.47
N ALA A 249 -8.61 5.01 3.78
CA ALA A 249 -7.77 5.89 2.97
C ALA A 249 -6.53 6.30 3.79
N ALA A 250 -5.43 5.59 3.60
CA ALA A 250 -4.20 5.86 4.34
C ALA A 250 -3.26 6.80 3.57
N THR A 251 -2.45 7.54 4.32
CA THR A 251 -1.42 8.43 3.78
C THR A 251 -0.10 8.18 4.49
N VAL A 252 1.01 8.15 3.76
CA VAL A 252 2.35 8.10 4.31
C VAL A 252 3.14 9.35 3.92
N GLU A 253 3.82 9.94 4.89
CA GLU A 253 4.73 11.08 4.73
C GLU A 253 6.14 10.64 5.10
N GLY A 254 7.10 10.84 4.19
CA GLY A 254 8.53 10.60 4.42
C GLY A 254 9.28 11.86 4.82
N ALA A 255 10.60 11.75 4.95
CA ALA A 255 11.48 12.89 5.23
C ALA A 255 11.58 13.88 4.06
N SER A 256 11.34 13.41 2.84
CA SER A 256 11.37 14.23 1.63
C SER A 256 10.34 13.74 0.60
N GLY A 257 9.88 14.65 -0.25
CA GLY A 257 8.90 14.34 -1.30
C GLY A 257 7.45 14.54 -0.84
N PRO A 258 6.49 14.39 -1.76
CA PRO A 258 5.07 14.51 -1.45
C PRO A 258 4.57 13.32 -0.63
N ALA A 259 3.50 13.54 0.12
CA ALA A 259 2.76 12.47 0.77
C ALA A 259 2.16 11.51 -0.27
N VAL A 260 2.11 10.22 0.05
CA VAL A 260 1.57 9.18 -0.83
C VAL A 260 0.35 8.55 -0.18
N SER A 261 -0.75 8.44 -0.94
CA SER A 261 -2.02 7.93 -0.44
C SER A 261 -2.42 6.62 -1.11
N THR A 262 -3.22 5.82 -0.41
CA THR A 262 -3.82 4.59 -0.93
C THR A 262 -5.27 4.48 -0.45
N ARG A 263 -6.06 3.61 -1.09
CA ARG A 263 -7.43 3.31 -0.65
C ARG A 263 -7.76 1.83 -0.84
N CYS A 264 -8.41 1.23 0.14
CA CYS A 264 -9.09 -0.05 0.02
C CYS A 264 -10.43 -0.02 0.79
N GLU A 265 -11.28 -1.02 0.58
CA GLU A 265 -12.61 -1.06 1.21
C GLU A 265 -13.05 -2.47 1.54
N THR A 266 -13.95 -2.57 2.51
CA THR A 266 -14.61 -3.81 2.93
C THR A 266 -16.12 -3.60 2.93
N LEU A 267 -16.85 -4.46 2.20
CA LEU A 267 -18.31 -4.52 2.31
C LEU A 267 -18.69 -5.26 3.60
N VAL A 268 -19.29 -4.55 4.55
CA VAL A 268 -19.83 -5.15 5.77
C VAL A 268 -21.28 -5.55 5.51
N ALA A 269 -21.52 -6.85 5.36
CA ALA A 269 -22.85 -7.39 5.15
C ALA A 269 -23.54 -7.73 6.49
N GLY A 270 -24.82 -7.41 6.58
CA GLY A 270 -25.68 -7.93 7.65
C GLY A 270 -26.19 -9.33 7.32
N ILE A 271 -26.76 -10.01 8.32
CA ILE A 271 -27.47 -11.28 8.13
C ILE A 271 -28.92 -11.10 8.59
N PRO A 272 -29.91 -11.51 7.79
CA PRO A 272 -31.30 -11.57 8.24
C PRO A 272 -31.47 -12.75 9.21
N ALA A 273 -32.15 -12.54 10.33
CA ALA A 273 -32.41 -13.59 11.31
C ALA A 273 -33.84 -13.45 11.80
N ILE A 274 -34.75 -14.28 11.27
CA ILE A 274 -36.18 -14.20 11.58
C ILE A 274 -36.49 -15.15 12.74
N LEU A 275 -37.06 -14.59 13.80
CA LEU A 275 -37.61 -15.31 14.94
C LEU A 275 -39.14 -15.31 14.82
N LEU A 276 -39.73 -16.50 14.93
CA LEU A 276 -41.17 -16.70 15.03
C LEU A 276 -41.53 -17.07 16.47
N GLU A 277 -42.42 -16.31 17.06
CA GLU A 277 -43.05 -16.58 18.34
C GLU A 277 -44.57 -16.67 18.11
N THR A 278 -45.20 -17.66 18.74
CA THR A 278 -46.65 -17.86 18.75
C THR A 278 -47.05 -18.13 20.19
N ALA A 279 -48.21 -17.63 20.61
CA ALA A 279 -48.82 -17.91 21.90
C ALA A 279 -50.34 -17.80 21.78
N ASP A 280 -51.09 -18.61 22.53
CA ASP A 280 -52.47 -18.28 22.85
C ASP A 280 -52.53 -17.25 23.99
N LEU A 281 -53.58 -16.44 23.99
CA LEU A 281 -53.80 -15.45 25.05
C LEU A 281 -54.59 -16.01 26.23
N GLU A 282 -55.25 -17.16 26.04
CA GLU A 282 -56.05 -17.87 27.03
C GLU A 282 -56.02 -19.38 26.75
N ASP A 283 -55.76 -20.18 27.79
CA ASP A 283 -55.72 -21.64 27.76
C ASP A 283 -56.01 -22.15 29.20
N PRO A 284 -57.02 -23.01 29.44
CA PRO A 284 -57.87 -23.73 28.48
C PRO A 284 -59.09 -22.95 27.97
N ILE A 285 -59.71 -23.44 26.88
CA ILE A 285 -60.82 -22.79 26.17
C ILE A 285 -62.05 -23.70 26.08
N GLU A 286 -63.20 -23.19 26.50
CA GLU A 286 -64.48 -23.91 26.39
C GLU A 286 -64.95 -24.04 24.94
N VAL A 287 -65.50 -25.21 24.57
CA VAL A 287 -66.15 -25.40 23.27
C VAL A 287 -67.22 -24.33 23.01
N GLY A 288 -67.14 -23.71 21.84
CA GLY A 288 -68.00 -22.62 21.40
C GLY A 288 -67.46 -21.22 21.72
N LYS A 289 -66.39 -21.10 22.51
CA LYS A 289 -65.68 -19.83 22.76
C LYS A 289 -64.59 -19.59 21.72
N GLU A 290 -64.08 -18.37 21.73
CA GLU A 290 -62.99 -17.93 20.86
C GLU A 290 -61.67 -17.88 21.63
N VAL A 291 -60.58 -18.26 20.95
CA VAL A 291 -59.20 -18.07 21.43
C VAL A 291 -58.46 -17.18 20.44
N VAL A 292 -57.59 -16.33 20.98
CA VAL A 292 -56.73 -15.46 20.18
C VAL A 292 -55.32 -16.01 20.22
N TYR A 293 -54.79 -16.32 19.03
CA TYR A 293 -53.37 -16.60 18.83
C TYR A 293 -52.64 -15.33 18.45
N GLU A 294 -51.66 -14.93 19.25
CA GLU A 294 -50.71 -13.89 18.90
C GLU A 294 -49.52 -14.50 18.15
N ILE A 295 -49.22 -13.96 16.96
CA ILE A 295 -48.12 -14.39 16.11
C ILE A 295 -47.17 -13.22 15.95
N LYS A 296 -45.99 -13.32 16.54
CA LYS A 296 -44.95 -12.30 16.49
C LYS A 296 -43.76 -12.76 15.65
N VAL A 297 -43.46 -12.00 14.61
CA VAL A 297 -42.31 -12.20 13.74
C VAL A 297 -41.31 -11.08 13.98
N THR A 298 -40.12 -11.43 14.45
CA THR A 298 -39.05 -10.46 14.76
C THR A 298 -37.86 -10.70 13.83
N ASN A 299 -37.35 -9.66 13.16
CA ASN A 299 -36.03 -9.73 12.52
C ASN A 299 -34.93 -9.40 13.54
N GLN A 300 -34.38 -10.41 14.20
CA GLN A 300 -33.24 -10.28 15.11
C GLN A 300 -31.90 -10.02 14.39
N GLY A 301 -31.91 -10.03 13.06
CA GLY A 301 -30.72 -9.87 12.23
C GLY A 301 -30.20 -8.43 12.15
N SER A 302 -29.19 -8.26 11.31
CA SER A 302 -28.59 -6.98 10.91
C SER A 302 -28.80 -6.66 9.42
N ALA A 303 -29.47 -7.54 8.68
CA ALA A 303 -29.96 -7.27 7.33
C ALA A 303 -31.49 -7.46 7.24
N PRO A 304 -32.16 -6.83 6.26
CA PRO A 304 -33.60 -6.97 6.07
C PRO A 304 -34.00 -8.41 5.73
N GLY A 305 -35.11 -8.89 6.28
CA GLY A 305 -35.83 -10.04 5.73
C GLY A 305 -36.77 -9.55 4.63
N THR A 306 -36.93 -10.29 3.54
CA THR A 306 -37.79 -9.89 2.41
C THR A 306 -38.80 -10.96 2.07
N ASN A 307 -39.95 -10.52 1.57
CA ASN A 307 -41.04 -11.37 1.09
C ASN A 307 -41.47 -12.42 2.11
N LEU A 308 -41.66 -12.01 3.38
CA LEU A 308 -42.10 -12.92 4.43
C LEU A 308 -43.58 -13.24 4.23
N LYS A 309 -43.88 -14.52 4.01
CA LYS A 309 -45.24 -15.05 3.91
C LYS A 309 -45.54 -15.89 5.13
N VAL A 310 -46.53 -15.48 5.91
CA VAL A 310 -47.00 -16.18 7.12
C VAL A 310 -48.28 -16.95 6.78
N THR A 311 -48.31 -18.23 7.17
CA THR A 311 -49.49 -19.09 7.02
C THR A 311 -49.68 -19.92 8.27
N CYS A 312 -50.92 -20.12 8.69
CA CYS A 312 -51.30 -20.98 9.80
C CYS A 312 -52.15 -22.14 9.32
N ALA A 313 -51.99 -23.31 9.95
CA ALA A 313 -52.88 -24.45 9.79
C ALA A 313 -53.68 -24.64 11.08
N LEU A 314 -55.00 -24.59 10.95
CA LEU A 314 -55.94 -24.84 12.02
C LEU A 314 -56.24 -26.35 12.10
N PRO A 315 -56.25 -26.97 13.28
CA PRO A 315 -56.81 -28.29 13.46
C PRO A 315 -58.33 -28.29 13.17
N GLU A 316 -58.92 -29.45 12.88
CA GLU A 316 -60.36 -29.57 12.63
C GLU A 316 -61.25 -29.22 13.83
N SER A 317 -60.64 -29.05 15.00
CA SER A 317 -61.30 -28.59 16.23
C SER A 317 -61.44 -27.08 16.32
N GLU A 318 -60.93 -26.32 15.34
CA GLU A 318 -60.97 -24.87 15.29
C GLU A 318 -61.58 -24.33 13.99
N GLU A 319 -62.24 -23.17 14.08
CA GLU A 319 -62.74 -22.40 12.94
C GLU A 319 -62.22 -20.97 12.97
N PHE A 320 -61.70 -20.47 11.84
CA PHE A 320 -61.27 -19.07 11.73
C PHE A 320 -62.45 -18.11 11.89
N VAL A 321 -62.31 -17.12 12.78
CA VAL A 321 -63.30 -16.05 12.99
C VAL A 321 -62.83 -14.75 12.36
N SER A 322 -61.66 -14.26 12.77
CA SER A 322 -61.11 -13.00 12.29
C SER A 322 -59.61 -12.93 12.48
N GLY A 323 -58.97 -11.94 11.87
CA GLY A 323 -57.55 -11.68 12.11
C GLY A 323 -57.21 -10.21 11.91
N THR A 324 -56.21 -9.75 12.66
CA THR A 324 -55.69 -8.38 12.59
C THR A 324 -54.16 -8.40 12.58
N GLY A 325 -53.55 -7.33 12.08
CA GLY A 325 -52.09 -7.20 12.05
C GLY A 325 -51.62 -6.22 10.97
N PRO A 326 -50.30 -6.17 10.68
CA PRO A 326 -49.71 -5.23 9.73
C PRO A 326 -50.05 -5.52 8.26
N THR A 327 -50.52 -6.73 7.95
CA THR A 327 -50.99 -7.13 6.61
C THR A 327 -52.33 -7.85 6.73
N ALA A 328 -53.11 -7.89 5.64
CA ALA A 328 -54.44 -8.49 5.66
C ALA A 328 -54.39 -9.99 6.03
N VAL A 329 -55.35 -10.45 6.82
CA VAL A 329 -55.47 -11.83 7.29
C VAL A 329 -56.73 -12.47 6.69
N GLN A 330 -56.59 -13.63 6.05
CA GLN A 330 -57.69 -14.33 5.40
C GLN A 330 -57.69 -15.81 5.81
N GLY A 331 -58.84 -16.34 6.24
CA GLY A 331 -59.02 -17.75 6.54
C GLY A 331 -59.87 -18.45 5.48
N GLN A 332 -59.40 -19.59 4.99
CA GLN A 332 -60.16 -20.45 4.08
C GLN A 332 -59.73 -21.91 4.23
N GLY A 333 -60.69 -22.82 4.40
CA GLY A 333 -60.45 -24.27 4.38
C GLY A 333 -59.44 -24.76 5.41
N GLY A 334 -59.54 -24.30 6.67
CA GLY A 334 -58.61 -24.66 7.75
C GLY A 334 -57.22 -24.04 7.64
N THR A 335 -57.00 -23.13 6.68
CA THR A 335 -55.74 -22.38 6.53
C THR A 335 -55.99 -20.89 6.73
N VAL A 336 -55.14 -20.24 7.52
CA VAL A 336 -55.10 -18.77 7.64
C VAL A 336 -53.86 -18.27 6.92
N THR A 337 -54.00 -17.26 6.06
CA THR A 337 -52.88 -16.66 5.31
C THR A 337 -52.84 -15.17 5.59
N MET A 338 -51.64 -14.67 5.89
CA MET A 338 -51.34 -13.26 5.94
C MET A 338 -50.80 -12.82 4.59
N GLU A 339 -51.18 -11.63 4.13
CA GLU A 339 -50.53 -10.99 2.99
C GLU A 339 -49.02 -10.81 3.24
N THR A 340 -48.23 -10.91 2.17
CA THR A 340 -46.76 -10.87 2.23
C THR A 340 -46.27 -9.57 2.86
N VAL A 341 -45.35 -9.67 3.81
CA VAL A 341 -44.56 -8.53 4.29
C VAL A 341 -43.37 -8.35 3.34
N PRO A 342 -43.32 -7.30 2.51
CA PRO A 342 -42.29 -7.17 1.48
C PRO A 342 -40.89 -7.03 2.08
N VAL A 343 -40.77 -6.27 3.17
CA VAL A 343 -39.52 -6.06 3.89
C VAL A 343 -39.79 -5.96 5.39
N LEU A 344 -39.05 -6.72 6.18
CA LEU A 344 -38.96 -6.54 7.63
C LEU A 344 -37.55 -6.06 7.99
N ALA A 345 -37.44 -4.77 8.32
CA ALA A 345 -36.16 -4.12 8.63
C ALA A 345 -35.42 -4.81 9.80
N PRO A 346 -34.09 -4.69 9.91
CA PRO A 346 -33.36 -5.18 11.07
C PRO A 346 -33.98 -4.67 12.38
N LYS A 347 -34.15 -5.57 13.35
CA LYS A 347 -34.74 -5.33 14.67
C LYS A 347 -36.23 -4.97 14.68
N ALA A 348 -36.89 -4.90 13.52
CA ALA A 348 -38.33 -4.64 13.43
C ALA A 348 -39.15 -5.90 13.77
N GLN A 349 -40.42 -5.66 14.11
CA GLN A 349 -41.39 -6.69 14.46
C GLN A 349 -42.68 -6.51 13.66
N ALA A 350 -43.32 -7.63 13.34
CA ALA A 350 -44.67 -7.70 12.81
C ALA A 350 -45.49 -8.63 13.70
N VAL A 351 -46.64 -8.15 14.20
CA VAL A 351 -47.50 -8.87 15.13
C VAL A 351 -48.89 -9.01 14.54
N TRP A 352 -49.39 -10.23 14.44
CA TRP A 352 -50.76 -10.53 14.07
C TRP A 352 -51.50 -11.17 15.23
N GLN A 353 -52.81 -10.98 15.26
CA GLN A 353 -53.72 -11.74 16.11
C GLN A 353 -54.68 -12.51 15.21
N VAL A 354 -54.83 -13.80 15.46
CA VAL A 354 -55.77 -14.68 14.76
C VAL A 354 -56.77 -15.20 15.79
N THR A 355 -58.02 -14.86 15.61
CA THR A 355 -59.12 -15.32 16.45
C THR A 355 -59.76 -16.55 15.80
N VAL A 356 -59.83 -17.64 16.55
CA VAL A 356 -60.52 -18.87 16.12
C VAL A 356 -61.53 -19.30 17.17
N LYS A 357 -62.53 -20.08 16.76
CA LYS A 357 -63.57 -20.63 17.61
C LYS A 357 -63.33 -22.12 17.86
N ALA A 358 -63.42 -22.55 19.11
CA ALA A 358 -63.36 -23.96 19.50
C ALA A 358 -64.64 -24.70 19.10
N LEU A 359 -64.52 -25.80 18.34
CA LEU A 359 -65.64 -26.58 17.81
C LEU A 359 -65.92 -27.86 18.58
N LYS A 360 -64.87 -28.49 19.14
CA LYS A 360 -64.93 -29.74 19.91
C LYS A 360 -63.73 -29.84 20.86
N PRO A 361 -63.81 -30.65 21.94
CA PRO A 361 -62.67 -30.86 22.83
C PRO A 361 -61.48 -31.46 22.07
N ASP A 362 -60.27 -30.94 22.32
CA ASP A 362 -59.03 -31.33 21.65
C ASP A 362 -57.78 -30.84 22.41
N ASP A 363 -56.65 -31.50 22.18
CA ASP A 363 -55.30 -30.93 22.45
C ASP A 363 -54.84 -30.28 21.14
N ALA A 364 -55.39 -29.11 20.87
CA ALA A 364 -55.32 -28.45 19.57
C ALA A 364 -53.90 -27.99 19.27
N ARG A 365 -53.45 -28.21 18.02
CA ARG A 365 -52.11 -27.84 17.55
C ARG A 365 -52.21 -26.78 16.45
N PHE A 366 -52.19 -25.52 16.85
CA PHE A 366 -52.13 -24.39 15.93
C PHE A 366 -50.71 -24.26 15.37
N LYS A 367 -50.54 -24.49 14.06
CA LYS A 367 -49.22 -24.48 13.42
C LYS A 367 -49.02 -23.20 12.64
N VAL A 368 -47.88 -22.54 12.80
CA VAL A 368 -47.49 -21.33 12.07
C VAL A 368 -46.25 -21.61 11.24
N PHE A 369 -46.26 -21.16 9.99
CA PHE A 369 -45.16 -21.29 9.04
C PHE A 369 -44.79 -19.94 8.44
N ILE A 370 -43.50 -19.66 8.32
CA ILE A 370 -42.96 -18.51 7.58
C ILE A 370 -42.11 -19.02 6.42
N ARG A 371 -42.38 -18.52 5.22
CA ARG A 371 -41.49 -18.62 4.06
C ARG A 371 -40.95 -17.23 3.70
N SER A 372 -39.72 -17.18 3.19
CA SER A 372 -39.06 -15.95 2.71
C SER A 372 -37.93 -16.31 1.75
N ASP A 373 -37.37 -15.33 1.06
CA ASP A 373 -36.27 -15.56 0.10
C ASP A 373 -34.95 -15.98 0.79
N GLN A 374 -34.80 -15.64 2.08
CA GLN A 374 -33.56 -15.83 2.84
C GLN A 374 -33.37 -17.25 3.38
N PHE A 375 -34.43 -18.07 3.43
CA PHE A 375 -34.38 -19.39 4.05
C PHE A 375 -34.97 -20.45 3.11
N GLU A 376 -34.17 -21.46 2.78
CA GLU A 376 -34.61 -22.56 1.91
C GLU A 376 -35.76 -23.37 2.51
N LYS A 377 -35.78 -23.48 3.85
CA LYS A 377 -36.81 -24.21 4.60
C LYS A 377 -37.68 -23.22 5.37
N PRO A 378 -38.99 -23.49 5.49
CA PRO A 378 -39.86 -22.65 6.28
C PRO A 378 -39.45 -22.68 7.77
N ILE A 379 -39.56 -21.54 8.43
CA ILE A 379 -39.53 -21.46 9.89
C ILE A 379 -40.92 -21.90 10.37
N GLN A 380 -40.98 -22.79 11.35
CA GLN A 380 -42.24 -23.32 11.86
C GLN A 380 -42.30 -23.29 13.38
N LYS A 381 -43.51 -23.07 13.91
CA LYS A 381 -43.81 -23.09 15.34
C LYS A 381 -45.21 -23.70 15.54
N ASP A 382 -45.32 -24.59 16.51
CA ASP A 382 -46.59 -25.17 16.93
C ASP A 382 -46.95 -24.57 18.30
N GLU A 383 -48.19 -24.13 18.43
CA GLU A 383 -48.80 -23.71 19.69
C GLU A 383 -49.85 -24.73 20.12
N ALA A 384 -49.92 -25.00 21.42
CA ALA A 384 -50.80 -26.01 22.01
C ALA A 384 -51.88 -25.31 22.83
N THR A 385 -53.14 -25.66 22.60
CA THR A 385 -54.26 -25.09 23.36
C THR A 385 -55.22 -26.22 23.75
N GLN A 386 -55.60 -26.28 25.02
CA GLN A 386 -56.54 -27.26 25.52
C GLN A 386 -57.98 -26.77 25.31
N LEU A 387 -58.75 -27.47 24.47
CA LEU A 387 -60.16 -27.23 24.25
C LEU A 387 -61.00 -28.22 25.06
N TYR A 388 -62.04 -27.77 25.79
CA TYR A 388 -62.83 -28.62 26.70
C TYR A 388 -64.35 -28.44 26.65
#